data_AF-A0A963N741-F1
#
_entry.id   AF-A0A963N741-F1
#
_cell.length_a   1.000
_cell.length_b   1.000
_cell.length_c   1.000
_cell.angle_alpha   90.00
_cell.angle_beta   90.00
_cell.angle_gamma   90.00
#
_symmetry.space_group_name_H-M   'P 1'
#
loop_
_entity.id
_entity.type
_entity.pdbx_description
1 polymer ?
#
loop_
_entity_poly.entity_id
_entity_poly.type
_entity_poly.pdbx_seq_one_letter_code
_entity_poly.pdbx_strand_id
1 'polypeptide(L)' 'MLAYLVRRLLYALPILIGVNVITFALFFVVNTPDDMARMQLGVKRVTPEAIDKWKAQRGYDKPL' A
#
# COMPACT_ATOMS: atom_id res chain seq x y z
N MET A 1 20.10 -31.77 -9.78
CA MET A 1 19.18 -31.27 -8.75
C MET A 1 19.53 -29.87 -8.24
N LEU A 2 20.77 -29.60 -7.82
CA LEU A 2 21.15 -28.27 -7.31
C LEU A 2 20.93 -27.11 -8.32
N ALA A 3 21.34 -27.28 -9.58
CA ALA A 3 21.09 -26.29 -10.64
C ALA A 3 19.59 -26.01 -10.90
N TYR A 4 18.73 -27.03 -10.73
CA TYR A 4 17.28 -26.88 -10.84
C TYR A 4 16.71 -26.06 -9.67
N LEU A 5 17.17 -26.32 -8.44
CA LEU A 5 16.79 -25.50 -7.28
C LEU A 5 17.23 -24.05 -7.43
N VAL A 6 18.48 -23.81 -7.86
CA VAL A 6 18.99 -22.44 -8.07
C VAL A 6 18.14 -21.68 -9.10
N ARG A 7 17.84 -22.31 -10.24
CA ARG A 7 16.97 -21.71 -11.27
C ARG A 7 15.58 -21.39 -10.72
N ARG A 8 15.02 -22.26 -9.88
CA ARG A 8 13.71 -22.05 -9.25
C ARG A 8 13.72 -20.89 -8.24
N LEU A 9 14.78 -20.76 -7.45
CA LEU A 9 14.95 -19.63 -6.52
C LEU A 9 15.13 -18.30 -7.26
N LEU A 10 15.87 -18.30 -8.38
CA LEU A 10 16.03 -17.11 -9.22
C LEU A 10 14.71 -16.64 -9.83
N TYR A 11 13.78 -17.55 -10.15
CA TYR A 11 12.43 -17.17 -10.58
C TYR A 11 11.54 -16.67 -9.45
N ALA A 12 11.79 -17.08 -8.20
CA ALA A 12 11.03 -16.58 -7.05
C ALA A 12 11.29 -15.09 -6.78
N LEU A 13 12.52 -14.62 -6.97
CA LEU A 13 12.89 -13.21 -6.79
C LEU A 13 12.00 -12.22 -7.58
N PRO A 14 11.90 -12.29 -8.92
CA PRO A 14 11.07 -11.36 -9.68
C PRO A 14 9.58 -11.53 -9.38
N ILE A 15 9.12 -12.74 -9.05
CA ILE A 15 7.72 -12.96 -8.65
C ILE A 15 7.43 -12.26 -7.33
N LEU A 16 8.29 -12.42 -6.33
CA LEU A 16 8.13 -11.78 -5.02
C LEU A 16 8.18 -10.26 -5.14
N ILE A 17 9.10 -9.73 -5.94
CA ILE A 17 9.16 -8.30 -6.25
C ILE A 17 7.86 -7.86 -6.94
N GLY A 18 7.41 -8.57 -7.97
CA GLY A 18 6.19 -8.25 -8.69
C GLY A 18 4.95 -8.23 -7.80
N VAL A 19 4.77 -9.24 -6.94
CA VAL A 19 3.65 -9.28 -5.99
C VAL A 19 3.72 -8.14 -4.97
N ASN A 20 4.93 -7.80 -4.46
CA ASN A 20 5.09 -6.67 -3.56
C ASN A 20 4.80 -5.32 -4.25
N VAL A 21 5.23 -5.14 -5.51
CA VAL A 21 4.93 -3.93 -6.28
C VAL A 21 3.43 -3.81 -6.56
N ILE A 22 2.78 -4.92 -6.94
CA ILE A 22 1.32 -4.93 -7.19
C ILE A 22 0.55 -4.62 -5.91
N THR A 23 0.92 -5.26 -4.80
CA THR A 23 0.27 -4.99 -3.50
C THR A 23 0.51 -3.54 -3.07
N PHE A 24 1.74 -3.03 -3.18
CA PHE A 24 2.03 -1.62 -2.93
C PHE A 24 1.17 -0.70 -3.80
N ALA A 25 1.08 -0.95 -5.10
CA ALA A 25 0.25 -0.15 -6.00
C ALA A 25 -1.23 -0.19 -5.60
N LEU A 26 -1.77 -1.37 -5.28
CA LEU A 26 -3.17 -1.50 -4.86
C LEU A 26 -3.46 -0.76 -3.54
N PHE A 27 -2.53 -0.80 -2.59
CA PHE A 27 -2.72 -0.20 -1.26
C PHE A 27 -2.39 1.28 -1.18
N PHE A 28 -1.45 1.78 -1.99
CA PHE A 28 -0.96 3.16 -1.89
C PHE A 28 -1.24 4.02 -3.11
N VAL A 29 -1.37 3.42 -4.30
CA VAL A 29 -1.72 4.16 -5.53
C VAL A 29 -3.23 4.13 -5.77
N VAL A 30 -3.86 2.96 -5.66
CA VAL A 30 -5.29 2.80 -5.93
C VAL A 30 -6.17 3.15 -4.72
N ASN A 31 -5.78 2.72 -3.52
CA ASN A 31 -6.45 3.10 -2.27
C ASN A 31 -5.74 4.29 -1.63
N THR A 32 -6.09 5.51 -2.05
CA THR A 32 -5.40 6.70 -1.51
C THR A 32 -5.63 6.82 0.01
N PRO A 33 -4.69 7.42 0.76
CA PRO A 33 -4.88 7.69 2.18
C PRO A 33 -6.14 8.50 2.50
N ASP A 34 -6.58 9.34 1.58
CA ASP A 34 -7.82 10.11 1.69
C ASP A 34 -9.06 9.21 1.61
N ASP A 35 -9.03 8.16 0.78
CA ASP A 35 -10.11 7.17 0.71
C ASP A 35 -10.19 6.35 2.00
N MET A 36 -9.04 5.96 2.55
CA MET A 36 -8.95 5.28 3.85
C MET A 36 -9.52 6.17 4.97
N ALA A 37 -9.14 7.46 4.99
CA ALA A 37 -9.66 8.42 5.97
C ALA A 37 -11.18 8.58 5.85
N ARG A 38 -11.71 8.71 4.62
CA ARG A 38 -13.16 8.85 4.37
C ARG A 38 -13.95 7.60 4.76
N MET A 39 -13.40 6.41 4.51
CA MET A 39 -14.02 5.15 4.91
C MET A 39 -14.08 5.00 6.43
N GLN A 40 -13.09 5.52 7.16
CA GLN A 40 -12.94 5.32 8.59
C GLN A 40 -13.56 6.43 9.45
N LEU A 41 -13.57 7.66 8.97
CA LEU A 41 -14.22 8.82 9.61
C LEU A 41 -15.71 8.96 9.25
N GLY A 42 -16.18 8.21 8.25
CA GLY A 42 -17.58 8.14 7.84
C GLY A 42 -17.93 9.04 6.65
N VAL A 43 -18.82 8.56 5.78
CA VAL A 43 -19.04 9.12 4.44
C VAL A 43 -19.81 10.45 4.42
N LYS A 44 -20.60 10.76 5.46
CA LYS A 44 -21.62 11.83 5.37
C LYS A 44 -21.15 13.24 5.73
N ARG A 45 -20.06 13.44 6.49
CA ARG A 45 -19.56 14.77 6.91
C ARG A 45 -18.08 14.78 7.31
N VAL A 46 -17.21 14.26 6.44
CA VAL A 46 -15.77 14.39 6.65
C VAL A 46 -15.29 15.75 6.13
N THR A 47 -14.74 16.58 7.02
CA THR A 47 -14.08 17.82 6.63
C THR A 47 -12.64 17.53 6.19
N PRO A 48 -12.05 18.35 5.29
CA PRO A 48 -10.66 18.21 4.89
C PRO A 48 -9.71 18.22 6.10
N GLU A 49 -9.95 19.05 7.12
CA GLU A 49 -9.10 19.09 8.31
C GLU A 49 -9.14 17.78 9.12
N ALA A 50 -10.27 17.08 9.12
CA ALA A 50 -10.40 15.78 9.77
C ALA A 50 -9.59 14.69 9.05
N ILE A 51 -9.55 14.74 7.70
CA ILE A 51 -8.71 13.84 6.88
C ILE A 51 -7.24 14.10 7.18
N ASP A 52 -6.80 15.35 7.14
CA ASP A 52 -5.40 15.70 7.35
C ASP A 52 -4.94 15.38 8.78
N LYS A 53 -5.78 15.62 9.78
CA LYS A 53 -5.52 15.22 11.17
C LYS A 53 -5.41 13.70 11.31
N TRP A 54 -6.27 12.94 10.63
CA TRP A 54 -6.22 11.48 10.63
C TRP A 54 -4.95 10.95 9.95
N LYS A 55 -4.58 11.53 8.79
CA LYS A 55 -3.34 11.19 8.08
C LYS A 55 -2.10 11.48 8.92
N ALA A 56 -2.02 12.67 9.53
CA ALA A 56 -0.90 13.06 10.38
C ALA A 56 -0.75 12.16 11.62
N GLN A 57 -1.86 11.79 12.27
CA GLN A 57 -1.84 10.87 13.43
C GLN A 57 -1.36 9.47 13.07
N ARG A 58 -1.62 9.02 11.84
CA ARG A 58 -1.27 7.68 11.36
C ARG A 58 0.02 7.65 10.54
N GLY A 59 0.65 8.81 10.30
CA GLY A 59 1.85 8.94 9.49
C GLY A 59 1.64 8.81 7.99
N TYR A 60 0.38 8.86 7.51
CA TYR A 60 0.04 8.85 6.08
C TYR A 60 0.24 10.21 5.40
N ASP A 61 0.66 11.26 6.13
CA ASP A 61 1.04 12.55 5.54
C ASP A 61 2.47 12.55 4.97
N LYS A 62 3.27 11.53 5.31
CA LYS A 62 4.66 11.43 4.89
C LYS A 62 4.75 10.77 3.52
N PRO A 63 5.64 11.26 2.63
CA PRO A 63 5.97 10.54 1.42
C PRO A 63 6.56 9.17 1.80
N LEU A 64 6.09 8.13 1.10
CA LEU A 64 6.61 6.76 1.18
C LEU A 64 7.91 6.63 0.40
#